data_AF-A0A7V1HUP5-F1
#
_entry.id   AF-A0A7V1HUP5-F1
#
_cell.length_a   1.000
_cell.length_b   1.000
_cell.length_c   1.000
_cell.angle_alpha   90.00
_cell.angle_beta   90.00
_cell.angle_gamma   90.00
#
_symmetry.space_group_name_H-M   'P 1'
#
loop_
_entity.id
_entity.type
_entity.pdbx_description
1 polymer ?
#
loop_
_entity_poly.entity_id
_entity_poly.type
_entity_poly.pdbx_seq_one_letter_code
_entity_poly.pdbx_strand_id
1 'polypeptide(L)' 'MQALGINYEFYPSFSLGAEMLHEQELPDWSDTPDGVLWVGPTASYRQETFWFTVTPLFQVTDVDSEADFQTRLLVGISF' A
#
# COMPACT_ATOMS: atom_id res chain seq x y z
N MET A 1 -3.39 11.26 -4.02
CA MET A 1 -3.17 9.92 -3.42
C MET A 1 -4.14 9.67 -2.28
N GLN A 2 -4.92 8.59 -2.36
CA GLN A 2 -5.81 8.09 -1.30
C GLN A 2 -5.38 6.66 -0.96
N ALA A 3 -5.24 6.34 0.32
CA ALA A 3 -4.85 5.02 0.79
C ALA A 3 -5.92 4.47 1.73
N LEU A 4 -6.34 3.24 1.49
CA LEU A 4 -7.30 2.51 2.33
C LEU A 4 -6.68 1.17 2.69
N GLY A 5 -6.53 0.92 4.00
CA GLY A 5 -5.94 -0.32 4.50
C GLY A 5 -6.84 -0.95 5.55
N ILE A 6 -6.97 -2.27 5.49
CA ILE A 6 -7.57 -3.08 6.55
C ILE A 6 -6.50 -4.02 7.10
N ASN A 7 -6.35 -4.07 8.41
CA ASN A 7 -5.39 -4.94 9.08
C ASN A 7 -6.09 -5.75 10.17
N TYR A 8 -5.75 -7.03 10.23
CA TYR A 8 -6.21 -7.99 11.22
C TYR A 8 -5.01 -8.46 12.04
N GLU A 9 -5.05 -8.18 13.34
CA GLU A 9 -4.06 -8.68 14.30
C GLU A 9 -4.45 -10.10 14.73
N PHE A 10 -3.62 -11.07 14.34
CA PHE A 10 -3.84 -12.48 14.68
C PHE A 10 -2.93 -12.95 15.81
N TYR A 11 -1.79 -12.26 16.02
CA TYR A 11 -0.93 -12.39 17.19
C TYR A 11 -0.49 -11.01 17.68
N PRO A 12 -0.11 -10.85 18.96
CA PRO A 12 0.38 -9.56 19.49
C PRO A 12 1.58 -8.99 18.74
N SER A 13 2.32 -9.85 18.03
CA SER A 13 3.50 -9.49 17.26
C SER A 13 3.29 -9.51 15.75
N PHE A 14 2.16 -10.02 15.25
CA PHE A 14 1.92 -10.15 13.82
C PHE A 14 0.52 -9.68 13.42
N SER A 15 0.46 -8.88 12.37
CA SER A 15 -0.80 -8.54 11.70
C SER A 15 -0.70 -8.79 10.20
N LEU A 16 -1.83 -9.18 9.63
CA LEU A 16 -2.02 -9.39 8.20
C LEU A 16 -3.20 -8.57 7.73
N GLY A 17 -3.15 -8.07 6.51
CA GLY A 17 -4.21 -7.21 5.99
C GLY A 17 -4.15 -7.08 4.49
N ALA A 18 -4.82 -6.05 4.00
CA ALA A 18 -4.73 -5.62 2.62
C ALA A 18 -4.70 -4.08 2.57
N GLU A 19 -3.94 -3.56 1.63
CA GLU A 19 -3.85 -2.14 1.31
C GLU A 19 -4.31 -1.91 -0.13
N MET A 20 -5.04 -0.82 -0.31
CA MET A 20 -5.52 -0.30 -1.57
C MET A 20 -5.01 1.14 -1.69
N LEU A 21 -4.25 1.42 -2.73
CA LEU A 21 -3.76 2.75 -3.06
C LEU A 21 -4.42 3.22 -4.35
N HIS A 22 -5.16 4.32 -4.26
CA HIS A 22 -5.76 4.98 -5.41
C HIS A 22 -5.05 6.31 -5.64
N GLU A 23 -4.44 6.46 -6.80
CA GLU A 23 -3.81 7.68 -7.25
C GLU A 23 -4.56 8.25 -8.43
N GLN A 24 -5.08 9.46 -8.26
CA GLN A 24 -5.55 10.28 -9.38
C GLN A 24 -4.46 11.30 -9.63
N GLU A 25 -3.84 11.22 -10.79
CA GLU A 25 -3.13 12.36 -11.34
C GLU A 25 -4.19 13.41 -11.72
N LEU A 26 -3.98 14.66 -11.33
CA LEU A 26 -4.80 15.79 -11.77
C LEU A 26 -3.94 16.70 -12.67
N PRO A 27 -3.60 16.29 -13.91
CA PRO A 27 -2.90 17.15 -14.83
C PRO A 27 -3.94 17.93 -15.64
N ASP A 28 -4.14 19.20 -15.26
CA ASP A 28 -4.92 20.19 -15.99
C ASP A 28 -6.41 19.87 -16.27
N TRP A 29 -7.23 20.92 -16.21
CA TRP A 29 -8.68 20.87 -16.13
C TRP A 29 -9.41 20.42 -17.41
N SER A 30 -8.78 19.67 -18.33
CA SER A 30 -9.39 19.26 -19.62
C SER A 30 -9.45 17.76 -19.87
N ASP A 31 -8.54 16.95 -19.35
CA ASP A 31 -8.53 15.50 -19.56
C ASP A 31 -8.35 14.82 -18.20
N THR A 32 -9.32 13.98 -17.81
CA THR A 32 -9.20 13.17 -16.58
C THR A 32 -8.36 11.94 -16.95
N PRO A 33 -7.07 11.86 -16.60
CA PRO A 33 -6.32 10.63 -16.83
C PRO A 33 -6.91 9.50 -15.99
N ASP A 34 -6.71 8.28 -16.47
CA ASP A 34 -7.17 7.06 -15.80
C ASP A 34 -6.54 6.98 -14.40
N GLY A 35 -7.40 6.98 -13.38
CA GLY A 35 -6.95 6.82 -12.00
C GLY A 35 -6.27 5.48 -11.82
N VAL A 36 -5.08 5.48 -11.21
CA VAL A 36 -4.28 4.27 -11.01
C VAL A 36 -4.64 3.65 -9.68
N LEU A 37 -4.94 2.35 -9.70
CA LEU A 37 -5.30 1.61 -8.51
C LEU A 37 -4.32 0.47 -8.28
N TRP A 38 -3.70 0.45 -7.11
CA TRP A 38 -2.92 -0.68 -6.64
C TRP A 38 -3.59 -1.35 -5.44
N VAL A 39 -3.52 -2.66 -5.40
CA VAL A 39 -4.10 -3.47 -4.32
C VAL A 39 -3.13 -4.59 -3.96
N GLY A 40 -3.02 -4.91 -2.68
CA GLY A 40 -2.24 -6.07 -2.27
C GLY A 40 -2.25 -6.35 -0.78
N PRO A 41 -1.70 -7.50 -0.35
CA PRO A 41 -1.69 -7.88 1.04
C PRO A 41 -0.69 -7.04 1.84
N THR A 42 -1.00 -6.77 3.10
CA THR A 42 -0.07 -6.20 4.09
C THR A 42 0.34 -7.28 5.09
N ALA A 43 1.62 -7.32 5.43
CA ALA A 43 2.13 -8.14 6.53
C ALA A 43 2.99 -7.28 7.44
N SER A 44 2.64 -7.19 8.71
CA SER A 44 3.38 -6.42 9.71
C SER A 44 3.83 -7.31 10.85
N TYR A 45 5.06 -7.08 11.29
CA TYR A 45 5.65 -7.68 12.46
C TYR A 45 6.11 -6.58 13.42
N ARG A 46 5.81 -6.76 14.70
CA ARG A 46 6.21 -5.87 15.78
C ARG A 46 6.78 -6.64 16.95
N GLN A 47 7.92 -6.18 17.44
CA GLN A 47 8.57 -6.69 18.63
C GLN A 47 9.17 -5.54 19.42
N GLU A 48 8.64 -5.28 20.62
CA GLU A 48 9.12 -4.31 21.62
C GLU A 48 9.66 -2.98 21.07
N THR A 49 10.92 -2.97 20.62
CA THR A 49 11.67 -1.81 20.13
C THR A 49 11.58 -1.60 18.61
N PHE A 50 11.19 -2.59 17.82
CA PHE A 50 11.15 -2.49 16.36
C PHE A 50 9.87 -3.03 15.75
N TRP A 51 9.49 -2.48 14.61
CA TRP A 51 8.44 -3.02 13.77
C TRP A 51 8.79 -2.84 12.30
N PHE A 52 8.26 -3.73 11.48
CA PHE A 52 8.31 -3.60 10.04
C PHE A 52 7.00 -4.04 9.41
N THR A 53 6.66 -3.45 8.28
CA THR A 53 5.49 -3.79 7.47
C THR A 53 5.90 -3.90 6.02
N VAL A 54 5.54 -5.01 5.39
CA VAL A 54 5.76 -5.26 3.97
C VAL A 54 4.41 -5.30 3.27
N THR A 55 4.30 -4.56 2.17
CA THR A 55 3.09 -4.47 1.34
C THR A 55 3.48 -4.61 -0.12
N PRO A 56 3.43 -5.83 -0.71
CA PRO A 56 3.40 -5.98 -2.15
C PRO A 56 2.08 -5.46 -2.70
N LEU A 57 2.14 -4.63 -3.74
CA LEU A 57 1.02 -3.96 -4.37
C LEU A 57 1.04 -4.26 -5.86
N PHE A 58 -0.11 -4.65 -6.39
CA PHE A 58 -0.31 -4.98 -7.80
C PHE A 58 -1.25 -3.96 -8.41
N GLN A 59 -0.90 -3.45 -9.58
CA GLN A 59 -1.76 -2.56 -10.32
C GLN A 59 -2.97 -3.32 -10.87
N VAL A 60 -4.15 -2.73 -10.74
CA VAL A 60 -5.42 -3.33 -11.18
C VAL A 60 -6.03 -2.56 -12.36
N THR A 61 -5.58 -1.34 -12.61
CA THR A 61 -6.13 -0.43 -13.63
C THR A 61 -5.45 -0.51 -15.00
N ASP A 62 -4.44 -1.38 -15.18
CA ASP A 62 -3.80 -1.69 -16.47
C ASP A 62 -3.36 -0.41 -17.24
N VAL A 63 -2.73 0.52 -16.51
CA VAL A 63 -2.23 1.79 -17.05
C VAL A 63 -0.77 1.55 -17.44
N ASP A 64 -0.50 1.46 -18.73
CA ASP A 64 0.81 1.12 -19.33
C ASP A 64 1.97 2.04 -18.91
N SER A 65 1.67 3.27 -18.47
CA SER A 65 2.69 4.24 -18.03
C SER A 65 3.16 4.02 -16.59
N GLU A 66 2.50 3.15 -15.84
CA GLU A 66 2.72 2.93 -14.41
C GLU A 66 3.34 1.56 -14.12
N ALA A 67 3.82 1.38 -12.90
CA ALA A 67 4.41 0.12 -12.48
C ALA A 67 3.34 -0.92 -12.12
N ASP A 68 3.32 -2.03 -12.87
CA ASP A 68 2.47 -3.20 -12.63
C ASP A 68 2.59 -3.76 -11.21
N PHE A 69 3.79 -3.62 -10.63
CA PHE A 69 4.12 -4.12 -9.30
C PHE A 69 4.99 -3.13 -8.52
N GLN A 70 4.56 -2.82 -7.29
CA GLN A 70 5.31 -2.01 -6.34
C GLN A 70 5.37 -2.76 -5.00
N THR A 71 6.50 -2.70 -4.30
CA THR A 71 6.57 -3.21 -2.92
C THR A 71 6.93 -2.07 -1.98
N ARG A 72 6.15 -1.92 -0.92
CA ARG A 72 6.40 -0.95 0.15
C ARG A 72 6.94 -1.67 1.38
N LEU A 73 8.00 -1.11 1.95
CA LEU A 73 8.56 -1.54 3.23
C LEU A 73 8.54 -0.34 4.17
N LEU A 74 7.78 -0.45 5.25
CA LEU A 74 7.80 0.49 6.37
C LEU A 74 8.56 -0.14 7.52
N VAL A 75 9.44 0.62 8.16
CA VAL A 75 10.16 0.20 9.36
C VAL A 75 10.06 1.30 10.41
N GLY A 76 10.05 0.90 11.68
CA GLY A 76 10.11 1.85 12.76
C GLY A 76 10.83 1.28 13.97
N ILE A 77 11.45 2.19 14.71
CA ILE A 77 12.17 1.91 15.95
C ILE A 77 11.57 2.80 17.02
N SER A 78 11.20 2.22 18.16
CA SER A 78 10.70 2.91 19.34
C SER A 78 11.83 3.03 20.37
N PHE A 79 12.06 4.23 20.90
CA PHE A 79 13.09 4.55 21.90
C PHE A 79 12.49 5.25 23.11
#